data_AF-A0A935HTK2-F1
#
_entry.id   AF-A0A935HTK2-F1
#
_cell.length_a   1.000
_cell.length_b   1.000
_cell.length_c   1.000
_cell.angle_alpha   90.00
_cell.angle_beta   90.00
_cell.angle_gamma   90.00
#
_symmetry.space_group_name_H-M   'P 1'
#
loop_
_entity.id
_entity.type
_entity.pdbx_description
1 polymer ?
#
loop_
_entity_poly.entity_id
_entity_poly.type
_entity_poly.pdbx_seq_one_letter_code
_entity_poly.pdbx_strand_id
1 'polypeptide(L)'
;MKYRLANLEGLTLKQLESEVALGGKLVTYVYTISPIAFTIRNVTAVYLVQTGKKDKHWIAPTIVTGLFGWWSVPNGFINALRSIKVNTSGGLDVTGDVMANLDETSLLEKTVELQVVQSLFGKASERNRTLITKAVNLSIPHYREIEEVYLGLFINTQEGEQPFHVIGVKSNEPIDRFSDSLMMNLRKDYYKHVRFDIIALDSSEVSTKLIEQGVRLKTMNS
;
A
#
# COMPACT_ATOMS: atom_id res chain seq x y z
N MET A 1 -12.71 2.10 -0.10
CA MET A 1 -12.19 3.10 0.88
C MET A 1 -12.74 4.47 0.53
N LYS A 2 -13.25 5.26 1.48
CA LYS A 2 -13.82 6.58 1.20
C LYS A 2 -12.90 7.70 1.71
N TYR A 3 -12.55 8.63 0.83
CA TYR A 3 -11.82 9.84 1.17
C TYR A 3 -12.76 11.04 1.24
N ARG A 4 -12.51 11.93 2.20
CA ARG A 4 -13.03 13.30 2.16
C ARG A 4 -12.10 14.16 1.33
N LEU A 5 -12.66 15.05 0.53
CA LEU A 5 -11.92 16.03 -0.26
C LEU A 5 -11.97 17.38 0.47
N ALA A 6 -10.82 18.01 0.63
CA ALA A 6 -10.69 19.34 1.21
C ALA A 6 -10.05 20.28 0.17
N ASN A 7 -10.21 21.59 0.37
CA ASN A 7 -9.60 22.66 -0.45
C ASN A 7 -9.76 22.54 -1.99
N LEU A 8 -10.78 21.82 -2.46
CA LEU A 8 -11.17 21.71 -3.88
C LEU A 8 -12.38 22.60 -4.23
N GLU A 9 -12.81 23.46 -3.31
CA GLU A 9 -14.05 24.22 -3.44
C GLU A 9 -14.00 25.18 -4.64
N GLY A 10 -15.01 25.09 -5.50
CA GLY A 10 -15.12 25.92 -6.69
C GLY A 10 -14.25 25.46 -7.88
N LEU A 11 -13.50 24.36 -7.75
CA LEU A 11 -12.81 23.75 -8.89
C LEU A 11 -13.77 22.83 -9.66
N THR A 12 -13.75 22.94 -10.99
CA THR A 12 -14.34 21.93 -11.87
C THR A 12 -13.39 20.75 -12.03
N LEU A 13 -13.92 19.59 -12.43
CA LEU A 13 -13.10 18.40 -12.69
C LEU A 13 -11.96 18.71 -13.69
N LYS A 14 -12.29 19.43 -14.77
CA LYS A 14 -11.30 19.84 -15.79
C LYS A 14 -10.21 20.76 -15.23
N GLN A 15 -10.54 21.66 -14.31
CA GLN A 15 -9.54 22.51 -13.65
C GLN A 15 -8.63 21.69 -12.75
N LEU A 16 -9.19 20.73 -12.01
CA LEU A 16 -8.42 19.82 -11.18
C LEU A 16 -7.48 18.94 -12.01
N GLU A 17 -7.97 18.36 -13.11
CA GLU A 17 -7.16 17.60 -14.07
C GLU A 17 -6.00 18.42 -14.60
N SER A 18 -6.26 19.69 -14.95
CA SER A 18 -5.22 20.61 -15.42
C SER A 18 -4.18 20.90 -14.33
N GLU A 19 -4.59 21.10 -13.08
CA GLU A 19 -3.67 21.32 -11.95
C GLU A 19 -2.79 20.08 -11.71
N VAL A 20 -3.37 18.88 -11.78
CA VAL A 20 -2.63 17.62 -11.68
C VAL A 20 -1.65 17.45 -12.85
N ALA A 21 -2.07 17.76 -14.08
CA ALA A 21 -1.21 17.71 -15.26
C ALA A 21 -0.01 18.68 -15.18
N LEU A 22 -0.15 19.80 -14.45
CA LEU A 22 0.93 20.75 -14.15
C LEU A 22 1.85 20.29 -13.00
N GLY A 23 1.64 19.08 -12.48
CA GLY A 23 2.43 18.49 -11.38
C GLY A 23 1.81 18.64 -9.99
N GLY A 24 0.58 19.15 -9.91
CA GLY A 24 -0.18 19.19 -8.67
C GLY A 24 -0.47 17.78 -8.15
N LYS A 25 -0.56 17.64 -6.84
CA LYS A 25 -0.75 16.35 -6.17
C LYS A 25 -1.95 16.37 -5.26
N LEU A 26 -2.66 15.25 -5.20
CA LEU A 26 -3.67 14.99 -4.18
C LEU A 26 -3.02 14.18 -3.07
N VAL A 27 -2.93 14.77 -1.88
CA VAL A 27 -2.15 14.25 -0.76
C VAL A 27 -3.03 14.09 0.47
N THR A 28 -2.88 12.97 1.16
CA THR A 28 -3.44 12.79 2.51
C THR A 28 -2.34 12.57 3.54
N TYR A 29 -2.60 12.97 4.78
CA TYR A 29 -1.67 12.87 5.89
C TYR A 29 -2.18 11.89 6.91
N VAL A 30 -1.30 11.40 7.78
CA VAL A 30 -1.62 10.39 8.76
C VAL A 30 -1.59 11.00 10.16
N TYR A 31 -2.60 10.73 10.95
CA TYR A 31 -2.56 11.01 12.39
C TYR A 31 -2.65 9.71 13.19
N THR A 32 -1.97 9.67 14.33
CA THR A 32 -2.01 8.56 15.26
C THR A 32 -2.45 9.04 16.64
N ILE A 33 -3.47 8.38 17.18
CA ILE A 33 -3.97 8.60 18.53
C ILE A 33 -3.87 7.24 19.21
N SER A 34 -3.07 7.17 20.27
CA SER A 34 -2.71 5.93 20.90
C SER A 34 -2.85 6.01 22.40
N PRO A 35 -4.09 6.02 22.94
CA PRO A 35 -4.30 5.88 24.37
C PRO A 35 -3.77 4.53 24.87
N ILE A 36 -3.62 4.39 26.18
CA ILE A 36 -2.96 3.23 26.82
C ILE A 36 -3.46 1.88 26.30
N ALA A 37 -4.77 1.75 26.04
CA ALA A 37 -5.39 0.47 25.69
C ALA A 37 -5.37 0.12 24.19
N PHE A 38 -5.25 1.09 23.27
CA PHE A 38 -5.36 0.84 21.83
C PHE A 38 -4.67 1.92 20.99
N THR A 39 -4.38 1.61 19.73
CA THR A 39 -3.77 2.56 18.78
C THR A 39 -4.70 2.72 17.58
N ILE A 40 -5.11 3.97 17.32
CA ILE A 40 -5.79 4.36 16.09
C ILE A 40 -4.77 5.08 15.20
N ARG A 41 -4.65 4.63 13.96
CA ARG A 41 -3.88 5.31 12.92
C ARG A 41 -4.80 5.52 11.73
N ASN A 42 -5.06 6.77 11.37
CA ASN A 42 -6.01 7.12 10.34
C ASN A 42 -5.49 8.26 9.47
N VAL A 43 -6.15 8.50 8.34
CA VAL A 43 -5.79 9.50 7.34
C VAL A 43 -6.67 10.74 7.44
N THR A 44 -6.14 11.89 7.03
CA THR A 44 -6.89 13.14 6.90
C THR A 44 -7.77 13.13 5.64
N ALA A 45 -8.50 14.22 5.41
CA ALA A 45 -8.99 14.52 4.07
C ALA A 45 -7.82 14.58 3.07
N VAL A 46 -8.15 14.40 1.79
CA VAL A 46 -7.25 14.61 0.66
C VAL A 46 -7.22 16.09 0.34
N TYR A 47 -6.02 16.63 0.21
CA TYR A 47 -5.76 18.03 -0.10
C TYR A 47 -5.10 18.14 -1.47
N LEU A 48 -5.49 19.14 -2.27
CA LEU A 48 -4.73 19.53 -3.45
C LEU A 48 -3.51 20.36 -3.04
N VAL A 49 -2.33 19.83 -3.31
CA VAL A 49 -1.05 20.51 -3.19
C VAL A 49 -0.61 20.93 -4.58
N GLN A 50 -0.75 22.22 -4.88
CA GLN A 50 -0.38 22.78 -6.17
C GLN A 50 1.14 22.86 -6.35
N THR A 51 1.61 22.70 -7.58
CA THR A 51 3.02 22.81 -7.94
C THR A 51 3.62 24.13 -7.48
N GLY A 52 4.76 24.07 -6.80
CA GLY A 52 5.49 25.25 -6.32
C GLY A 52 4.88 25.95 -5.11
N LYS A 53 3.72 25.51 -4.60
CA LYS A 53 3.16 26.05 -3.34
C LYS A 53 3.67 25.25 -2.14
N LYS A 54 3.88 25.95 -1.03
CA LYS A 54 4.27 25.32 0.23
C LYS A 54 3.08 24.59 0.84
N ASP A 55 3.21 23.29 0.98
CA ASP A 55 2.26 22.47 1.72
C ASP A 55 2.41 22.66 3.24
N LYS A 56 1.29 22.96 3.90
CA LYS A 56 1.18 23.13 5.37
C LYS A 56 0.18 22.16 6.00
N HIS A 57 -0.50 21.33 5.20
CA HIS A 57 -1.56 20.45 5.68
C HIS A 57 -1.02 19.30 6.55
N TRP A 58 0.28 18.99 6.44
CA TRP A 58 0.99 18.03 7.28
C TRP A 58 1.14 18.47 8.76
N ILE A 59 1.06 19.77 9.06
CA ILE A 59 1.40 20.31 10.39
C ILE A 59 0.41 19.84 11.45
N ALA A 60 -0.89 20.07 11.23
CA ALA A 60 -1.95 19.69 12.18
C ALA A 60 -1.95 18.19 12.54
N PRO A 61 -1.97 17.23 11.59
CA PRO A 61 -1.94 15.81 11.91
C PRO A 61 -0.63 15.37 12.61
N THR A 62 0.49 16.07 12.34
CA THR A 62 1.76 15.84 13.02
C THR A 62 1.72 16.30 14.48
N ILE A 63 1.14 17.47 14.76
CA ILE A 63 0.94 17.96 16.13
C ILE A 63 0.04 17.02 16.91
N VAL A 64 -1.10 16.62 16.33
CA VAL A 64 -2.02 15.64 16.95
C VAL A 64 -1.29 14.34 17.27
N THR A 65 -0.49 13.83 16.33
CA THR A 65 0.31 12.62 16.52
C THR A 65 1.36 12.76 17.61
N GLY A 66 2.06 13.91 17.68
CA GLY A 66 3.07 14.16 18.71
C GLY A 66 2.47 14.23 20.11
N LEU A 67 1.27 14.81 20.24
CA LEU A 67 0.59 14.95 21.52
C LEU A 67 -0.08 13.65 21.98
N PHE A 68 -0.68 12.89 21.06
CA PHE A 68 -1.57 11.78 21.40
C PHE A 68 -1.11 10.41 20.90
N GLY A 69 -0.05 10.32 20.10
CA GLY A 69 0.32 9.09 19.40
C GLY A 69 1.17 8.11 20.19
N TRP A 70 1.76 8.50 21.32
CA TRP A 70 2.81 7.70 22.00
C TRP A 70 2.40 7.02 23.32
N TRP A 71 1.16 7.17 23.79
CA TRP A 71 0.80 6.77 25.16
C TRP A 71 0.65 5.25 25.35
N SER A 72 0.58 4.45 24.28
CA SER A 72 0.70 3.00 24.37
C SER A 72 2.12 2.53 24.04
N VAL A 73 2.69 1.72 24.93
CA VAL A 73 4.02 1.13 24.75
C VAL A 73 3.86 -0.33 24.35
N PRO A 74 4.57 -0.85 23.32
CA PRO A 74 5.46 -0.14 22.38
C PRO A 74 4.74 0.41 21.14
N ASN A 75 3.48 0.00 20.90
CA ASN A 75 2.80 0.19 19.63
C ASN A 75 2.55 1.66 19.27
N GLY A 76 2.15 2.49 20.23
CA GLY A 76 1.92 3.92 20.02
C GLY A 76 3.17 4.63 19.57
N PHE A 77 4.27 4.47 20.32
CA PHE A 77 5.55 5.12 20.00
C PHE A 77 6.02 4.83 18.55
N ILE A 78 6.01 3.57 18.13
CA ILE A 78 6.43 3.17 16.78
C ILE A 78 5.49 3.78 15.72
N ASN A 79 4.17 3.74 15.93
CA ASN A 79 3.21 4.26 14.96
C ASN A 79 3.24 5.80 14.88
N ALA A 80 3.43 6.49 16.01
CA ALA A 80 3.60 7.93 16.04
C ALA A 80 4.80 8.38 15.21
N LEU A 81 5.97 7.75 15.41
CA LEU A 81 7.17 8.06 14.62
C LEU A 81 6.96 7.81 13.12
N ARG A 82 6.28 6.72 12.74
CA ARG A 82 5.95 6.44 11.34
C ARG A 82 5.04 7.51 10.74
N SER A 83 3.99 7.91 11.45
CA SER A 83 3.03 8.91 10.97
C SER A 83 3.67 10.29 10.86
N ILE A 84 4.50 10.69 11.83
CA ILE A 84 5.30 11.92 11.75
C ILE A 84 6.21 11.88 10.52
N LYS A 85 6.94 10.77 10.30
CA LYS A 85 7.83 10.62 9.14
C LYS A 85 7.07 10.72 7.81
N VAL A 86 5.92 10.08 7.69
CA VAL A 86 5.08 10.17 6.48
C VAL A 86 4.67 11.62 6.22
N ASN A 87 4.18 12.32 7.25
CA ASN A 87 3.72 13.69 7.11
C ASN A 87 4.86 14.66 6.74
N THR A 88 6.00 14.56 7.41
CA THR A 88 7.16 15.43 7.13
C THR A 88 7.85 15.10 5.80
N SER A 89 7.59 13.92 5.22
CA SER A 89 8.08 13.52 3.90
C SER A 89 7.13 13.94 2.75
N GLY A 90 6.11 14.77 3.04
CA GLY A 90 5.16 15.26 2.05
C GLY A 90 3.85 14.48 1.97
N GLY A 91 3.56 13.61 2.94
CA GLY A 91 2.30 12.86 3.02
C GLY A 91 2.24 11.65 2.09
N LEU A 92 1.04 11.09 1.95
CA LEU A 92 0.73 10.00 1.03
C LEU A 92 0.13 10.58 -0.25
N ASP A 93 0.83 10.41 -1.37
CA ASP A 93 0.35 10.79 -2.70
C ASP A 93 -0.72 9.78 -3.13
N VAL A 94 -1.96 10.26 -3.27
CA VAL A 94 -3.14 9.48 -3.67
C VAL A 94 -3.72 9.98 -4.98
N THR A 95 -2.93 10.72 -5.76
CA THR A 95 -3.37 11.38 -6.99
C THR A 95 -3.96 10.39 -8.00
N GLY A 96 -3.26 9.30 -8.28
CA GLY A 96 -3.74 8.29 -9.23
C GLY A 96 -5.05 7.64 -8.79
N ASP A 97 -5.13 7.23 -7.52
CA ASP A 97 -6.33 6.58 -6.97
C ASP A 97 -7.52 7.53 -6.94
N VAL A 98 -7.34 8.79 -6.50
CA VAL A 98 -8.44 9.75 -6.46
C VAL A 98 -8.88 10.13 -7.86
N MET A 99 -7.96 10.50 -8.76
CA MET A 99 -8.32 10.92 -10.12
C MET A 99 -9.00 9.80 -10.93
N ALA A 100 -8.68 8.54 -10.66
CA ALA A 100 -9.34 7.40 -11.31
C ALA A 100 -10.80 7.17 -10.88
N ASN A 101 -11.20 7.71 -9.71
CA ASN A 101 -12.54 7.50 -9.14
C ASN A 101 -13.35 8.79 -9.00
N LEU A 102 -12.75 9.93 -9.35
CA LEU A 102 -13.36 11.23 -9.14
C LEU A 102 -14.26 11.60 -10.33
N ASP A 103 -15.49 11.99 -10.01
CA ASP A 103 -16.44 12.57 -10.96
C ASP A 103 -16.99 13.92 -10.43
N GLU A 104 -17.86 14.56 -11.21
CA GLU A 104 -18.47 15.83 -10.82
C GLU A 104 -19.30 15.71 -9.52
N THR A 105 -19.98 14.59 -9.33
CA THR A 105 -20.77 14.30 -8.12
C THR A 105 -19.88 14.24 -6.89
N SER A 106 -18.74 13.55 -6.97
CA SER A 106 -17.75 13.41 -5.90
C SER A 106 -17.18 14.76 -5.46
N LEU A 107 -16.98 15.68 -6.41
CA LEU A 107 -16.55 17.05 -6.11
C LEU A 107 -17.62 17.85 -5.38
N LEU A 108 -18.88 17.75 -5.81
CA LEU A 108 -20.02 18.41 -5.16
C LEU A 108 -20.23 17.90 -3.73
N GLU A 109 -20.14 16.58 -3.54
CA GLU A 109 -20.29 15.94 -2.23
C GLU A 109 -19.04 16.04 -1.34
N LYS A 110 -17.92 16.52 -1.90
CA LYS A 110 -16.61 16.58 -1.24
C LYS A 110 -16.15 15.22 -0.71
N THR A 111 -16.53 14.14 -1.37
CA THR A 111 -16.09 12.80 -1.02
C THR A 111 -15.86 11.98 -2.28
N VAL A 112 -14.85 11.12 -2.25
CA VAL A 112 -14.58 10.15 -3.32
C VAL A 112 -14.53 8.76 -2.70
N GLU A 113 -15.31 7.85 -3.26
CA GLU A 113 -15.23 6.44 -2.90
C GLU A 113 -14.31 5.75 -3.91
N LEU A 114 -13.22 5.17 -3.41
CA LEU A 114 -12.33 4.38 -4.24
C LEU A 114 -12.99 3.06 -4.57
N GLN A 115 -13.54 2.96 -5.78
CA GLN A 115 -14.07 1.74 -6.37
C GLN A 115 -12.98 1.00 -7.17
N VAL A 116 -12.03 1.73 -7.75
CA VAL A 116 -10.87 1.22 -8.49
C VAL A 116 -9.59 1.74 -7.84
N VAL A 117 -8.84 0.89 -7.12
CA VAL A 117 -7.53 1.28 -6.58
C VAL A 117 -6.48 0.99 -7.65
N GLN A 118 -5.75 2.00 -8.14
CA GLN A 118 -4.66 1.78 -9.11
C GLN A 118 -3.53 0.96 -8.47
N SER A 119 -3.34 1.13 -7.16
CA SER A 119 -2.39 0.38 -6.34
C SER A 119 -3.02 -0.90 -5.77
N LEU A 120 -2.89 -2.02 -6.48
CA LEU A 120 -3.29 -3.33 -5.95
C LEU A 120 -2.30 -3.85 -4.90
N PHE A 121 -1.02 -3.48 -5.03
CA PHE A 121 0.05 -3.96 -4.17
C PHE A 121 0.83 -2.83 -3.49
N GLY A 122 0.97 -2.95 -2.17
CA GLY A 122 1.97 -2.25 -1.38
C GLY A 122 3.27 -3.05 -1.23
N LYS A 123 4.27 -2.45 -0.59
CA LYS A 123 5.54 -3.11 -0.27
C LYS A 123 5.43 -3.94 1.01
N ALA A 124 5.88 -5.19 0.96
CA ALA A 124 6.08 -5.99 2.16
C ALA A 124 7.20 -5.38 3.03
N SER A 125 7.12 -5.54 4.36
CA SER A 125 8.18 -5.09 5.26
C SER A 125 9.51 -5.81 4.97
N GLU A 126 10.66 -5.15 5.21
CA GLU A 126 11.99 -5.74 4.94
C GLU A 126 12.20 -7.10 5.64
N ARG A 127 11.70 -7.24 6.87
CA ARG A 127 11.75 -8.51 7.60
C ARG A 127 10.94 -9.59 6.89
N ASN A 128 9.72 -9.29 6.45
CA ASN A 128 8.89 -10.24 5.72
C ASN A 128 9.51 -10.60 4.38
N ARG A 129 9.99 -9.61 3.64
CA ARG A 129 10.68 -9.82 2.37
C ARG A 129 11.85 -10.79 2.52
N THR A 130 12.66 -10.63 3.56
CA THR A 130 13.82 -11.51 3.82
C THR A 130 13.39 -12.96 4.07
N LEU A 131 12.40 -13.17 4.93
CA LEU A 131 11.89 -14.50 5.25
C LEU A 131 11.21 -15.17 4.05
N ILE A 132 10.41 -14.44 3.28
CA ILE A 132 9.78 -14.95 2.05
C ILE A 132 10.85 -15.28 1.01
N THR A 133 11.86 -14.42 0.83
CA THR A 133 12.97 -14.68 -0.11
C THR A 133 13.72 -15.96 0.27
N LYS A 134 13.94 -16.19 1.57
CA LYS A 134 14.55 -17.44 2.07
C LYS A 134 13.66 -18.65 1.76
N ALA A 135 12.35 -18.58 2.02
CA ALA A 135 11.42 -19.67 1.74
C ALA A 135 11.35 -20.00 0.24
N VAL A 136 11.36 -18.97 -0.61
CA VAL A 136 11.41 -19.10 -2.08
C VAL A 136 12.70 -19.79 -2.51
N ASN A 137 13.86 -19.34 -2.03
CA ASN A 137 15.16 -19.92 -2.39
C ASN A 137 15.36 -21.36 -1.87
N LEU A 138 14.67 -21.77 -0.80
CA LEU A 138 14.65 -23.18 -0.37
C LEU A 138 13.79 -24.06 -1.28
N SER A 139 12.80 -23.47 -1.95
CA SER A 139 11.83 -24.18 -2.78
C SER A 139 12.31 -24.31 -4.24
N ILE A 140 12.90 -23.24 -4.79
CA ILE A 140 13.34 -23.15 -6.21
C ILE A 140 14.29 -24.27 -6.68
N PRO A 141 15.28 -24.77 -5.93
CA PRO A 141 16.23 -25.76 -6.44
C PRO A 141 15.58 -27.06 -6.95
N HIS A 142 14.37 -27.35 -6.50
CA HIS A 142 13.58 -28.51 -6.90
C HIS A 142 12.71 -28.27 -8.15
N TYR A 143 12.63 -27.01 -8.63
CA TYR A 143 11.75 -26.55 -9.71
C TYR A 143 12.49 -25.57 -10.61
N ARG A 144 13.26 -26.09 -11.58
CA ARG A 144 14.13 -25.30 -12.47
C ARG A 144 13.37 -24.43 -13.48
N GLU A 145 12.10 -24.71 -13.69
CA GLU A 145 11.23 -24.01 -14.66
C GLU A 145 10.74 -22.64 -14.17
N ILE A 146 11.09 -22.27 -12.93
CA ILE A 146 10.77 -20.96 -12.36
C ILE A 146 11.77 -19.93 -12.85
N GLU A 147 11.28 -19.00 -13.66
CA GLU A 147 12.08 -17.90 -14.22
C GLU A 147 12.20 -16.74 -13.24
N GLU A 148 11.06 -16.29 -12.71
CA GLU A 148 10.99 -15.06 -11.93
C GLU A 148 9.96 -15.18 -10.80
N VAL A 149 10.26 -14.54 -9.67
CA VAL A 149 9.35 -14.49 -8.52
C VAL A 149 9.19 -13.04 -8.05
N TYR A 150 7.94 -12.62 -7.91
CA TYR A 150 7.54 -11.29 -7.46
C TYR A 150 6.77 -11.38 -6.14
N LEU A 151 7.00 -10.40 -5.26
CA LEU A 151 6.31 -10.28 -3.98
C LEU A 151 5.59 -8.94 -3.89
N GLY A 152 4.29 -8.99 -3.61
CA GLY A 152 3.46 -7.81 -3.29
C GLY A 152 2.70 -8.02 -1.99
N LEU A 153 2.38 -6.91 -1.31
CA LEU A 153 1.38 -6.91 -0.23
C LEU A 153 0.07 -6.45 -0.85
N PHE A 154 -0.90 -7.34 -1.03
CA PHE A 154 -2.20 -6.97 -1.59
C PHE A 154 -2.96 -6.08 -0.61
N ILE A 155 -3.22 -4.84 -1.00
CA ILE A 155 -3.82 -3.81 -0.15
C ILE A 155 -5.28 -3.51 -0.49
N ASN A 156 -5.77 -3.99 -1.63
CA ASN A 156 -7.15 -3.78 -2.08
C ASN A 156 -8.10 -4.87 -1.53
N THR A 157 -8.18 -4.98 -0.19
CA THR A 157 -9.02 -5.97 0.50
C THR A 157 -10.39 -5.40 0.86
N GLN A 158 -11.36 -6.28 1.15
CA GLN A 158 -12.69 -5.85 1.62
C GLN A 158 -12.60 -5.15 2.98
N GLU A 159 -13.63 -4.37 3.34
CA GLU A 159 -13.66 -3.68 4.64
C GLU A 159 -13.55 -4.67 5.81
N GLY A 160 -12.56 -4.48 6.67
CA GLY A 160 -12.27 -5.36 7.80
C GLY A 160 -11.29 -6.51 7.49
N GLU A 161 -10.97 -6.77 6.22
CA GLU A 161 -9.93 -7.73 5.85
C GLU A 161 -8.52 -7.12 5.92
N GLN A 162 -7.57 -7.89 6.47
CA GLN A 162 -6.17 -7.47 6.54
C GLN A 162 -5.46 -7.68 5.20
N PRO A 163 -4.54 -6.77 4.81
CA PRO A 163 -3.65 -6.99 3.67
C PRO A 163 -2.88 -8.31 3.78
N PHE A 164 -2.70 -9.00 2.66
CA PHE A 164 -2.03 -10.30 2.61
C PHE A 164 -0.93 -10.34 1.56
N HIS A 165 -0.01 -11.29 1.69
CA HIS A 165 1.13 -11.37 0.77
C HIS A 165 0.73 -12.16 -0.47
N VAL A 166 1.08 -11.65 -1.65
CA VAL A 166 0.91 -12.34 -2.92
C VAL A 166 2.28 -12.61 -3.51
N ILE A 167 2.51 -13.86 -3.89
CA ILE A 167 3.74 -14.32 -4.52
C ILE A 167 3.39 -14.74 -5.95
N GLY A 168 3.84 -13.92 -6.91
CA GLY A 168 3.68 -14.19 -8.33
C GLY A 168 4.86 -14.97 -8.86
N VAL A 169 4.59 -16.06 -9.58
CA VAL A 169 5.63 -16.94 -10.12
C VAL A 169 5.49 -16.98 -11.64
N LYS A 170 6.55 -16.58 -12.34
CA LYS A 170 6.68 -16.79 -13.78
C LYS A 170 7.35 -18.14 -14.00
N SER A 171 6.66 -19.03 -14.69
CA SER A 171 7.07 -20.41 -14.91
C SER A 171 6.56 -20.92 -16.26
N ASN A 172 7.33 -21.79 -16.90
CA ASN A 172 6.91 -22.50 -18.12
C ASN A 172 6.09 -23.75 -17.82
N GLU A 173 6.01 -24.16 -16.55
CA GLU A 173 5.21 -25.28 -16.06
C GLU A 173 4.18 -24.85 -14.99
N PRO A 174 3.11 -25.65 -14.79
CA PRO A 174 2.16 -25.45 -13.70
C PRO A 174 2.86 -25.35 -12.33
N ILE A 175 2.45 -24.36 -11.54
CA ILE A 175 3.15 -24.01 -10.30
C ILE A 175 2.61 -24.74 -9.07
N ASP A 176 1.67 -25.67 -9.19
CA ASP A 176 0.98 -26.28 -8.03
C ASP A 176 1.96 -26.93 -7.05
N ARG A 177 2.88 -27.75 -7.57
CA ARG A 177 3.89 -28.44 -6.74
C ARG A 177 4.87 -27.47 -6.08
N PHE A 178 5.25 -26.41 -6.80
CA PHE A 178 6.07 -25.36 -6.23
C PHE A 178 5.31 -24.60 -5.13
N SER A 179 4.02 -24.30 -5.38
CA SER A 179 3.16 -23.57 -4.45
C SER A 179 2.98 -24.33 -3.15
N ASP A 180 2.79 -25.65 -3.22
CA ASP A 180 2.71 -26.52 -2.03
C ASP A 180 4.01 -26.52 -1.22
N SER A 181 5.16 -26.68 -1.90
CA SER A 181 6.49 -26.67 -1.27
C SER A 181 6.80 -25.32 -0.63
N LEU A 182 6.50 -24.23 -1.34
CA LEU A 182 6.69 -22.88 -0.87
C LEU A 182 5.80 -22.59 0.34
N MET A 183 4.52 -22.94 0.27
CA MET A 183 3.58 -22.80 1.39
C MET A 183 4.06 -23.56 2.62
N MET A 184 4.59 -24.77 2.45
CA MET A 184 5.17 -25.56 3.54
C MET A 184 6.38 -24.84 4.18
N ASN A 185 7.25 -24.23 3.38
CA ASN A 185 8.41 -23.48 3.89
C ASN A 185 8.02 -22.15 4.55
N LEU A 186 7.02 -21.44 4.00
CA LEU A 186 6.49 -20.22 4.62
C LEU A 186 5.90 -20.51 6.00
N ARG A 187 5.14 -21.60 6.15
CA ARG A 187 4.54 -21.99 7.45
C ARG A 187 5.55 -22.32 8.56
N LYS A 188 6.82 -22.60 8.23
CA LYS A 188 7.87 -22.83 9.24
C LYS A 188 8.32 -21.55 9.91
N ASP A 189 8.41 -20.47 9.14
CA ASP A 189 8.97 -19.18 9.59
C ASP A 189 7.86 -18.14 9.94
N TYR A 190 6.58 -18.43 9.63
CA TYR A 190 5.44 -17.52 9.83
C TYR A 190 4.37 -18.06 10.80
N TYR A 191 3.76 -17.14 11.58
CA TYR A 191 2.59 -17.45 12.41
C TYR A 191 1.40 -17.92 11.55
N LYS A 192 0.56 -18.81 12.10
CA LYS A 192 -0.64 -19.40 11.44
C LYS A 192 -1.63 -18.38 10.84
N HIS A 193 -1.53 -17.10 11.18
CA HIS A 193 -2.46 -16.05 10.80
C HIS A 193 -1.97 -15.17 9.63
N VAL A 194 -0.78 -15.41 9.06
CA VAL A 194 -0.32 -14.67 7.89
C VAL A 194 -0.86 -15.35 6.62
N ARG A 195 -1.72 -14.64 5.89
CA ARG A 195 -2.25 -15.09 4.61
C ARG A 195 -1.22 -14.88 3.49
N PHE A 196 -1.06 -15.91 2.67
CA PHE A 196 -0.26 -15.94 1.47
C PHE A 196 -1.10 -16.49 0.33
N ASP A 197 -1.15 -15.78 -0.79
CA ASP A 197 -1.70 -16.29 -2.04
C ASP A 197 -0.54 -16.44 -3.04
N ILE A 198 -0.40 -17.62 -3.65
CA ILE A 198 0.63 -17.90 -4.64
C ILE A 198 -0.08 -18.03 -5.99
N ILE A 199 0.36 -17.24 -6.97
CA ILE A 199 -0.30 -17.16 -8.28
C ILE A 199 0.71 -17.36 -9.42
N ALA A 200 0.25 -17.97 -10.51
CA ALA A 200 1.00 -17.99 -11.76
C ALA A 200 0.88 -16.62 -12.43
N LEU A 201 2.01 -16.06 -12.86
CA LEU A 201 2.00 -14.80 -13.60
C LEU A 201 1.50 -15.05 -15.02
N ASP A 202 0.46 -14.32 -15.39
CA ASP A 202 -0.25 -14.40 -16.66
C ASP A 202 -0.53 -12.99 -17.22
N SER A 203 -1.42 -12.89 -18.22
CA SER A 203 -1.83 -11.62 -18.82
C SER A 203 -2.92 -10.87 -18.05
N SER A 204 -3.26 -11.31 -16.84
CA SER A 204 -4.27 -10.62 -16.01
C SER A 204 -3.76 -9.27 -15.51
N GLU A 205 -4.72 -8.39 -15.18
CA GLU A 205 -4.43 -7.10 -14.58
C GLU A 205 -3.69 -7.25 -13.23
N VAL A 206 -4.08 -8.25 -12.42
CA VAL A 206 -3.43 -8.53 -11.13
C VAL A 206 -1.96 -8.90 -11.32
N SER A 207 -1.64 -9.78 -12.29
CA SER A 207 -0.26 -10.16 -12.60
C SER A 207 0.56 -8.97 -13.09
N THR A 208 -0.01 -8.15 -13.97
CA THR A 208 0.66 -6.95 -14.50
C THR A 208 0.97 -5.96 -13.37
N LYS A 209 -0.03 -5.66 -12.52
CA LYS A 209 0.13 -4.79 -11.36
C LYS A 209 1.14 -5.34 -10.34
N LEU A 210 1.20 -6.64 -10.14
CA LEU A 210 2.19 -7.26 -9.26
C LEU A 210 3.62 -7.10 -9.78
N ILE A 211 3.82 -7.23 -11.09
CA ILE A 211 5.13 -7.01 -11.72
C ILE A 211 5.54 -5.53 -11.63
N GLU A 212 4.61 -4.61 -11.84
CA GLU A 212 4.84 -3.16 -11.80
C GLU A 212 5.09 -2.62 -10.38
N GLN A 213 4.29 -3.07 -9.41
CA GLN A 213 4.23 -2.49 -8.06
C GLN A 213 4.94 -3.34 -7.00
N GLY A 214 5.04 -4.64 -7.26
CA GLY A 214 5.71 -5.59 -6.38
C GLY A 214 7.23 -5.50 -6.45
N VAL A 215 7.87 -6.40 -5.71
CA VAL A 215 9.32 -6.49 -5.66
C VAL A 215 9.75 -7.82 -6.26
N ARG A 216 10.58 -7.76 -7.31
CA ARG A 216 11.28 -8.94 -7.81
C ARG A 216 12.21 -9.48 -6.73
N LEU A 217 12.04 -10.75 -6.37
CA LEU A 217 12.89 -11.42 -5.39
C LEU A 217 14.18 -11.89 -6.05
N LYS A 218 15.29 -11.82 -5.31
CA LYS A 218 16.57 -12.39 -5.76
C LYS A 218 16.50 -13.91 -5.61
N THR A 219 16.49 -14.60 -6.73
CA THR A 219 16.49 -16.07 -6.79
C THR A 219 17.90 -16.56 -7.03
N MET A 220 18.28 -17.74 -6.55
CA MET A 220 19.64 -18.26 -6.79
C MET A 220 19.98 -18.51 -8.28
N ASN A 221 18.98 -18.46 -9.16
CA ASN A 221 19.13 -18.57 -10.62
C ASN A 221 19.27 -17.21 -11.33
N SER A 222 19.27 -16.08 -10.60
CA SER A 222 19.28 -14.69 -11.14
C SER A 222 20.48 -13.87 -10.67
#